data_AF-A0A2N1NMB6-F1
#
_entry.id   AF-A0A2N1NMB6-F1
#
_cell.length_a   1.000
_cell.length_b   1.000
_cell.length_c   1.000
_cell.angle_alpha   90.00
_cell.angle_beta   90.00
_cell.angle_gamma   90.00
#
_symmetry.space_group_name_H-M   'P 1'
#
loop_
_entity.id
_entity.type
_entity.pdbx_description
1 polymer ?
#
loop_
_entity_poly.entity_id
_entity_poly.type
_entity_poly.pdbx_seq_one_letter_code
_entity_poly.pdbx_strand_id
1 'polypeptide(L)' 'MVLKARAIFDCAADDDQELSFKENAIIVDIVESTDKGWFEGTLEGSKIRGLFPDNYVEFFEVEEV' A
#
# COMPACT_ATOMS: atom_id res chain seq x y z
N MET A 1 3.24 -7.83 -15.65
CA MET A 1 3.42 -7.90 -14.19
C MET A 1 3.16 -6.53 -13.61
N VAL A 2 2.19 -6.44 -12.71
CA VAL A 2 1.85 -5.25 -11.93
C VAL A 2 2.19 -5.55 -10.48
N LEU A 3 2.93 -4.65 -9.83
CA LEU A 3 3.26 -4.77 -8.41
C LEU A 3 2.02 -4.42 -7.58
N LYS A 4 1.65 -5.32 -6.67
CA LYS A 4 0.64 -5.10 -5.64
C LYS A 4 1.23 -5.37 -4.27
N ALA A 5 0.56 -4.87 -3.26
CA ALA A 5 0.88 -5.15 -1.86
C ALA A 5 -0.39 -5.58 -1.13
N ARG A 6 -0.26 -6.59 -0.26
CA ARG A 6 -1.32 -7.02 0.64
C ARG A 6 -0.94 -6.66 2.05
N ALA A 7 -1.81 -5.95 2.76
CA ALA A 7 -1.64 -5.66 4.16
C ALA A 7 -1.61 -6.96 4.99
N ILE A 8 -0.57 -7.13 5.81
CA ILE A 8 -0.44 -8.23 6.77
C ILE A 8 -0.79 -7.81 8.20
N PHE A 9 -1.03 -6.51 8.41
CA PHE A 9 -1.52 -5.92 9.65
C PHE A 9 -2.49 -4.76 9.36
N ASP A 10 -3.25 -4.36 10.37
CA ASP A 10 -4.02 -3.11 10.34
C ASP A 10 -3.06 -1.90 10.44
N CYS A 11 -3.27 -0.88 9.61
CA CYS A 11 -2.58 0.40 9.67
C CYS A 11 -3.60 1.53 9.89
N ALA A 12 -3.40 2.30 10.94
CA ALA A 12 -4.15 3.53 11.19
C ALA A 12 -3.20 4.70 10.93
N ALA A 13 -3.52 5.50 9.90
CA ALA A 13 -2.74 6.68 9.53
C ALA A 13 -2.72 7.70 10.67
N ASP A 14 -1.55 8.27 10.93
CA ASP A 14 -1.39 9.35 11.91
C ASP A 14 -1.77 10.73 11.33
N ASP A 15 -1.66 10.91 10.01
CA ASP A 15 -1.97 12.17 9.30
C ASP A 15 -2.52 11.92 7.87
N ASP A 16 -2.89 12.98 7.15
CA ASP A 16 -3.60 12.90 5.85
C ASP A 16 -2.72 12.40 4.70
N GLN A 17 -1.40 12.36 4.90
CA GLN A 17 -0.44 11.81 3.95
C GLN A 17 -0.33 10.27 4.03
N GLU A 18 -0.71 9.68 5.16
CA GLU A 18 -0.59 8.24 5.40
C GLU A 18 -1.87 7.48 5.01
N LEU A 19 -1.69 6.23 4.59
CA LEU A 19 -2.76 5.36 4.12
C LEU A 19 -3.28 4.51 5.28
N SER A 20 -4.53 4.71 5.67
CA SER A 20 -5.23 3.80 6.61
C SER A 20 -5.79 2.59 5.88
N PHE A 21 -5.49 1.38 6.37
CA PHE A 21 -5.99 0.14 5.78
C PHE A 21 -6.13 -0.99 6.81
N LYS A 22 -6.91 -2.01 6.44
CA LYS A 22 -7.11 -3.22 7.25
C LYS A 22 -6.24 -4.37 6.76
N GLU A 23 -5.97 -5.32 7.63
CA GLU A 23 -5.36 -6.60 7.25
C GLU A 23 -6.09 -7.20 6.04
N ASN A 24 -5.32 -7.76 5.10
CA ASN A 24 -5.76 -8.27 3.81
C ASN A 24 -6.23 -7.24 2.79
N ALA A 25 -6.19 -5.93 3.09
CA ALA A 25 -6.41 -4.90 2.08
C ALA A 25 -5.34 -4.98 0.98
N ILE A 26 -5.75 -4.70 -0.26
CA ILE A 26 -4.88 -4.68 -1.43
C ILE A 26 -4.56 -3.24 -1.79
N ILE A 27 -3.28 -2.97 -2.03
CA ILE A 27 -2.75 -1.67 -2.45
C ILE A 27 -2.15 -1.83 -3.85
N VAL A 28 -2.48 -0.88 -4.72
CA VAL A 28 -2.09 -0.81 -6.14
C VAL A 28 -1.43 0.54 -6.45
N ASP A 29 -0.96 0.74 -7.68
CA ASP A 29 -0.26 1.97 -8.12
C ASP A 29 0.92 2.35 -7.21
N ILE A 30 1.69 1.34 -6.79
CA ILE A 30 2.75 1.43 -5.80
C ILE A 30 3.98 2.13 -6.37
N VAL A 31 4.49 3.12 -5.64
CA VAL A 31 5.76 3.80 -5.89
C VAL A 31 6.58 3.85 -4.61
N GLU A 32 7.91 3.75 -4.73
CA GLU A 32 8.82 3.92 -3.59
C GLU A 32 8.88 5.40 -3.20
N SER A 33 8.76 5.69 -1.90
CA SER A 33 8.92 7.06 -1.38
C SER A 33 10.39 7.45 -1.28
N THR A 34 10.68 8.75 -1.13
CA THR A 34 12.02 9.21 -0.76
C THR A 34 12.42 8.80 0.66
N ASP A 35 11.42 8.54 1.51
CA ASP A 35 11.62 8.05 2.86
C ASP A 35 11.82 6.54 2.86
N LYS A 36 13.02 6.11 3.28
CA LYS A 36 13.40 4.69 3.27
C LYS A 36 12.42 3.86 4.12
N GLY A 37 11.89 2.78 3.52
CA GLY A 37 10.91 1.90 4.16
C GLY A 37 9.46 2.33 3.98
N TRP A 38 9.21 3.40 3.23
CA TRP A 38 7.88 3.88 2.90
C TRP A 38 7.60 3.79 1.40
N PHE A 39 6.36 3.44 1.09
CA PHE A 39 5.82 3.39 -0.26
C PHE A 39 4.55 4.22 -0.31
N GLU A 40 4.22 4.74 -1.47
CA GLU A 40 2.93 5.38 -1.72
C GLU A 40 2.10 4.48 -2.65
N GLY A 41 0.81 4.33 -2.36
CA GLY A 41 -0.09 3.54 -3.20
C GLY A 41 -1.54 3.85 -2.95
N THR A 42 -2.40 3.30 -3.80
CA THR A 42 -3.85 3.50 -3.80
C THR A 42 -4.53 2.24 -3.27
N LEU A 43 -5.50 2.37 -2.37
CA LEU A 43 -6.31 1.22 -1.94
C LEU A 43 -7.16 0.69 -3.10
N GLU A 44 -7.07 -0.61 -3.38
CA GLU A 44 -7.83 -1.26 -4.44
C GLU A 44 -9.34 -1.10 -4.21
N GLY A 45 -10.07 -0.69 -5.25
CA GLY A 45 -11.51 -0.39 -5.15
C GLY A 45 -11.84 0.96 -4.48
N SER A 46 -10.82 1.72 -4.07
CA SER A 46 -10.95 3.06 -3.49
C SER A 46 -10.16 4.09 -4.32
N LYS A 47 -10.38 5.38 -4.04
CA LYS A 47 -9.56 6.49 -4.56
C LYS A 47 -8.61 7.06 -3.50
N ILE A 48 -8.50 6.41 -2.35
CA ILE A 48 -7.66 6.84 -1.25
C ILE A 48 -6.23 6.38 -1.56
N ARG A 49 -5.32 7.34 -1.63
CA ARG A 49 -3.89 7.17 -1.86
C ARG A 49 -3.14 7.78 -0.69
N GLY A 50 -2.02 7.18 -0.32
CA GLY A 50 -1.17 7.67 0.77
C GLY A 50 0.05 6.80 0.98
N LEU A 51 0.87 7.22 1.93
CA LEU A 51 2.08 6.55 2.37
C LEU A 51 1.76 5.35 3.27
N PHE A 52 2.45 4.24 3.07
CA PHE A 52 2.37 3.08 3.92
C PHE A 52 3.77 2.47 4.14
N PRO A 53 4.02 1.88 5.31
CA PRO A 53 5.31 1.30 5.62
C PRO A 53 5.43 -0.12 5.05
N ASP A 54 6.61 -0.46 4.55
CA ASP A 54 6.89 -1.75 3.88
C ASP A 54 6.71 -2.95 4.80
N ASN A 55 6.99 -2.80 6.08
CA ASN A 55 6.87 -3.85 7.10
C ASN A 55 5.43 -4.17 7.51
N TYR A 56 4.43 -3.45 6.97
CA TYR A 56 3.00 -3.75 7.19
C TYR A 56 2.36 -4.51 6.02
N VAL A 57 3.13 -4.76 4.95
CA VAL A 57 2.62 -5.37 3.74
C VAL A 57 3.52 -6.49 3.23
N GLU A 58 2.95 -7.33 2.37
CA GLU A 58 3.66 -8.29 1.55
C GLU A 58 3.49 -7.91 0.09
N PHE A 59 4.58 -7.70 -0.63
CA PHE A 59 4.58 -7.37 -2.06
C PHE A 59 4.47 -8.63 -2.91
N PHE A 60 3.71 -8.54 -4.01
CA PHE A 60 3.56 -9.61 -4.98
C PHE A 60 3.29 -9.05 -6.38
N GLU A 61 3.75 -9.77 -7.40
CA GLU A 61 3.54 -9.40 -8.81
C GLU A 61 2.38 -10.19 -9.41
N VAL A 62 1.48 -9.50 -10.12
CA VAL A 62 0.33 -10.11 -10.79
C VAL A 62 0.41 -9.89 -12.29
N GLU A 63 0.16 -10.92 -13.10
CA GLU A 63 -0.10 -10.76 -14.52
C GLU A 63 -1.52 -10.23 -14.72
N GLU A 64 -1.67 -9.04 -15.29
CA GLU A 64 -2.97 -8.59 -15.79
C GLU A 64 -3.23 -9.26 -17.14
N VAL A 65 -4.34 -9.98 -17.22
CA VAL A 65 -4.84 -10.69 -18.41
C VAL A 65 -5.67 -9.79 -19.31
#